data_AF-A0A498CYU1-F1
#
_entry.id   AF-A0A498CYU1-F1
#
_cell.length_a   1.000
_cell.length_b   1.000
_cell.length_c   1.000
_cell.angle_alpha   90.00
_cell.angle_beta   90.00
_cell.angle_gamma   90.00
#
_symmetry.space_group_name_H-M   'P 1'
#
loop_
_entity.id
_entity.type
_entity.pdbx_description
1 polymer ?
#
loop_
_entity_poly.entity_id
_entity_poly.type
_entity_poly.pdbx_seq_one_letter_code
_entity_poly.pdbx_strand_id
1 'polypeptide(L)'
;MKTRFKPVALTFHGSSFKVTHPKQFGLLNIPLPTSALEQVLEFSWKMTFGKQGQHRAYRTGGSEIRTDLMVFRDVYRGKLGEVAFYYYCQQRPRVQQLSHIDFSCSGKGIWDCADFIVNDEHHISIKTTKDFGNLLYLEAKDWEIDLLQHKAIYKPNQHDQSKNRGIYDYFFLCRVKSNIDAIIHQISQEPQPATLDDLKLKLFRILKLQKPKLDIAGYISNSDLYQVLQQETFLLQAGTFVGKSAKPQDAENYYVQSGCMRPLMPWGSRPIQRSA
;
A
#
# COMPACT_ATOMS: atom_id res chain seq x y z
N MET A 1 -26.98 -2.16 11.91
CA MET A 1 -26.87 -1.18 10.80
C MET A 1 -25.48 -1.28 10.22
N LYS A 2 -25.32 -1.70 8.94
CA LYS A 2 -24.04 -1.55 8.22
C LYS A 2 -23.82 -0.04 8.05
N THR A 3 -22.78 0.52 8.66
CA THR A 3 -22.44 1.93 8.48
C THR A 3 -22.20 2.20 6.99
N ARG A 4 -22.96 3.14 6.44
CA ARG A 4 -22.83 3.59 5.05
C ARG A 4 -21.46 4.26 4.90
N PHE A 5 -20.68 3.86 3.90
CA PHE A 5 -19.44 4.55 3.56
C PHE A 5 -19.78 5.99 3.14
N LYS A 6 -19.07 6.95 3.72
CA LYS A 6 -19.25 8.37 3.45
C LYS A 6 -17.85 9.01 3.40
N PRO A 7 -17.24 9.12 2.20
CA PRO A 7 -15.95 9.75 2.07
C PRO A 7 -16.10 11.25 2.36
N VAL A 8 -15.05 11.86 2.92
CA VAL A 8 -15.00 13.30 3.19
C VAL A 8 -13.80 13.89 2.45
N ALA A 9 -14.05 14.96 1.70
CA ALA A 9 -13.01 15.64 0.94
C ALA A 9 -11.96 16.28 1.87
N LEU A 10 -10.74 16.43 1.37
CA LEU A 10 -9.73 17.26 2.01
C LEU A 10 -10.17 18.73 1.96
N THR A 11 -9.77 19.51 2.96
CA THR A 11 -10.01 20.95 2.96
C THR A 11 -8.80 21.67 2.38
N PHE A 12 -9.03 22.61 1.47
CA PHE A 12 -7.97 23.44 0.94
C PHE A 12 -7.72 24.64 1.85
N HIS A 13 -6.49 24.83 2.32
CA HIS A 13 -6.09 25.95 3.17
C HIS A 13 -4.91 26.70 2.54
N GLY A 14 -5.21 27.83 1.89
CA GLY A 14 -4.21 28.71 1.29
C GLY A 14 -3.50 28.07 0.10
N SER A 15 -2.45 27.29 0.38
CA SER A 15 -1.60 26.64 -0.62
C SER A 15 -1.58 25.11 -0.53
N SER A 16 -2.31 24.50 0.42
CA SER A 16 -2.24 23.06 0.64
C SER A 16 -3.55 22.45 1.14
N PHE A 17 -3.86 21.25 0.63
CA PHE A 17 -4.92 20.40 1.15
C PHE A 17 -4.57 19.82 2.52
N LYS A 18 -5.53 19.78 3.43
CA LYS A 18 -5.38 19.27 4.80
C LYS A 18 -6.26 18.04 5.02
N VAL A 19 -5.66 17.04 5.67
CA VAL A 19 -6.36 15.87 6.18
C VAL A 19 -7.20 16.32 7.38
N THR A 20 -8.51 16.11 7.30
CA THR A 20 -9.49 16.50 8.32
C THR A 20 -10.02 15.30 9.10
N HIS A 21 -9.89 14.09 8.55
CA HIS A 21 -10.32 12.84 9.15
C HIS A 21 -9.14 11.87 9.24
N PRO A 22 -8.08 12.20 9.99
CA PRO A 22 -6.99 11.27 10.22
C PRO A 22 -7.40 10.18 11.19
N LYS A 23 -6.75 9.01 11.09
CA LYS A 23 -6.81 7.97 12.11
C LYS A 23 -5.45 7.88 12.79
N GLN A 24 -5.43 7.78 14.11
CA GLN A 24 -4.19 7.54 14.84
C GLN A 24 -3.54 6.23 14.40
N PHE A 25 -2.21 6.16 14.44
CA PHE A 25 -1.48 4.93 14.13
C PHE A 25 -1.79 3.87 15.18
N GLY A 26 -2.44 2.79 14.76
CA GLY A 26 -2.87 1.70 15.64
C GLY A 26 -1.90 0.53 15.54
N LEU A 27 -1.03 0.37 16.53
CA LEU A 27 -0.06 -0.73 16.53
C LEU A 27 -0.78 -2.08 16.39
N LEU A 28 -0.47 -2.83 15.33
CA LEU A 28 -0.79 -4.25 15.29
C LEU A 28 0.05 -4.95 16.35
N ASN A 29 -0.62 -5.52 17.35
CA ASN A 29 0.01 -6.37 18.35
C ASN A 29 0.28 -7.77 17.78
N ILE A 30 1.03 -7.82 16.67
CA ILE A 30 1.40 -9.04 15.99
C ILE A 30 2.92 -9.05 15.83
N PRO A 31 3.62 -10.02 16.42
CA PRO A 31 5.07 -10.09 16.30
C PRO A 31 5.43 -10.33 14.83
N LEU A 32 6.24 -9.45 14.26
CA LEU A 32 6.88 -9.67 12.96
C LEU A 32 7.99 -10.70 13.15
N PRO A 33 7.90 -11.90 12.55
CA PRO A 33 8.97 -12.88 12.67
C PRO A 33 10.23 -12.39 11.97
N THR A 34 11.40 -12.66 12.56
CA THR A 34 12.69 -12.30 11.96
C THR A 34 12.82 -12.84 10.53
N SER A 35 12.36 -14.07 10.29
CA SER A 35 12.37 -14.69 8.95
C SER A 35 11.53 -13.93 7.92
N ALA A 36 10.43 -13.29 8.32
CA ALA A 36 9.63 -12.47 7.43
C ALA A 36 10.36 -11.17 7.08
N LEU A 37 11.02 -10.53 8.05
CA LEU A 37 11.85 -9.35 7.80
C LEU A 37 13.02 -9.66 6.85
N GLU A 38 13.66 -10.82 7.01
CA GLU A 38 14.75 -11.25 6.12
C GLU A 38 14.27 -11.49 4.69
N GLN A 39 13.10 -12.11 4.50
CA GLN A 39 12.48 -12.28 3.19
C GLN A 39 12.13 -10.94 2.54
N VAL A 40 11.59 -9.99 3.31
CA VAL A 40 11.32 -8.62 2.85
C VAL A 40 12.61 -7.94 2.36
N LEU A 41 13.71 -8.07 3.11
CA LEU A 41 14.99 -7.48 2.73
C LEU A 41 15.56 -8.10 1.45
N GLU A 42 15.58 -9.44 1.37
CA GLU A 42 16.04 -10.16 0.18
C GLU A 42 15.20 -9.83 -1.04
N PHE A 43 13.87 -9.81 -0.91
CA PHE A 43 12.98 -9.42 -1.98
C PHE A 43 13.24 -7.99 -2.45
N SER A 44 13.33 -7.04 -1.52
CA SER A 44 13.59 -5.63 -1.84
C SER A 44 14.92 -5.46 -2.57
N TRP A 45 15.94 -6.21 -2.17
CA TRP A 45 17.24 -6.21 -2.83
C TRP A 45 17.18 -6.77 -4.26
N LYS A 46 16.54 -7.92 -4.45
CA LYS A 46 16.37 -8.57 -5.76
C LYS A 46 15.61 -7.69 -6.74
N MET A 47 14.56 -7.03 -6.26
CA MET A 47 13.71 -6.15 -7.05
C MET A 47 14.46 -4.90 -7.54
N THR A 48 15.47 -4.43 -6.80
CA THR A 48 16.24 -3.22 -7.17
C THR A 48 17.63 -3.54 -7.69
N PHE A 49 18.60 -3.76 -6.81
CA PHE A 49 20.01 -3.92 -7.14
C PHE A 49 20.30 -5.27 -7.79
N GLY A 50 19.51 -6.30 -7.47
CA GLY A 50 19.59 -7.62 -8.12
C GLY A 50 19.06 -7.62 -9.55
N LYS A 51 18.34 -6.57 -9.98
CA LYS A 51 17.73 -6.44 -11.32
C LYS A 51 16.84 -7.61 -11.74
N GLN A 52 16.30 -8.35 -10.76
CA GLN A 52 15.40 -9.49 -11.00
C GLN A 52 13.94 -9.03 -11.11
N GLY A 53 13.63 -7.82 -10.60
CA GLY A 53 12.33 -7.20 -10.67
C GLY A 53 12.20 -6.10 -11.72
N GLN A 54 10.97 -5.85 -12.13
CA GLN A 54 10.61 -4.71 -12.96
C GLN A 54 10.21 -3.51 -12.08
N HIS A 55 10.89 -2.38 -12.23
CA HIS A 55 10.41 -1.10 -11.71
C HIS A 55 10.21 -0.10 -12.84
N ARG A 56 9.04 0.54 -12.87
CA ARG A 56 8.82 1.71 -13.71
C ARG A 56 9.77 2.81 -13.24
N ALA A 57 10.54 3.38 -14.16
CA ALA A 57 11.41 4.53 -13.90
C ALA A 57 10.61 5.73 -13.32
N TYR A 58 9.33 5.83 -13.72
CA TYR A 58 8.39 6.89 -13.35
C TYR A 58 7.10 6.30 -12.76
N ARG A 59 6.37 7.07 -11.94
CA ARG A 59 4.96 6.76 -11.60
C ARG A 59 4.07 6.97 -12.82
N THR A 60 2.90 6.32 -12.92
CA THR A 60 2.01 6.58 -14.06
C THR A 60 1.56 8.04 -13.99
N GLY A 61 1.98 8.84 -14.96
CA GLY A 61 1.65 10.27 -15.00
C GLY A 61 2.50 11.16 -14.10
N GLY A 62 3.58 10.63 -13.52
CA GLY A 62 4.60 11.40 -12.80
C GLY A 62 5.90 11.58 -13.59
N SER A 63 6.80 12.41 -13.07
CA SER A 63 8.08 12.77 -13.73
C SER A 63 9.31 12.57 -12.85
N GLU A 64 9.15 12.27 -11.55
CA GLU A 64 10.27 12.03 -10.64
C GLU A 64 11.03 10.74 -10.99
N ILE A 65 12.32 10.87 -11.33
CA ILE A 65 13.24 9.73 -11.47
C ILE A 65 13.68 9.27 -10.07
N ARG A 66 13.45 7.99 -9.76
CA ARG A 66 13.82 7.40 -8.46
C ARG A 66 15.17 6.70 -8.55
N THR A 67 16.03 6.95 -7.58
CA THR A 67 17.29 6.19 -7.43
C THR A 67 17.01 4.77 -6.92
N ASP A 68 17.93 3.82 -7.15
CA ASP A 68 17.76 2.44 -6.67
C ASP A 68 17.56 2.34 -5.16
N LEU A 69 18.19 3.24 -4.38
CA LEU A 69 17.96 3.35 -2.94
C LEU A 69 16.53 3.82 -2.61
N MET A 70 15.97 4.77 -3.37
CA MET A 70 14.58 5.20 -3.22
C MET A 70 13.60 4.09 -3.59
N VAL A 71 13.89 3.34 -4.65
CA VAL A 71 13.08 2.18 -5.05
C VAL A 71 13.16 1.10 -3.99
N PHE A 72 14.36 0.78 -3.46
CA PHE A 72 14.55 -0.24 -2.42
C PHE A 72 13.73 0.10 -1.18
N ARG A 73 13.79 1.36 -0.74
CA ARG A 73 13.00 1.89 0.37
C ARG A 73 11.49 1.70 0.13
N ASP A 74 11.02 2.00 -1.07
CA ASP A 74 9.60 1.94 -1.40
C ASP A 74 9.10 0.48 -1.48
N VAL A 75 9.90 -0.43 -2.06
CA VAL A 75 9.62 -1.88 -2.10
C VAL A 75 9.62 -2.49 -0.70
N TYR A 76 10.65 -2.19 0.10
CA TYR A 76 10.75 -2.62 1.49
C TYR A 76 9.52 -2.22 2.30
N ARG A 77 9.07 -0.97 2.15
CA ARG A 77 7.87 -0.48 2.82
C ARG A 77 6.62 -1.17 2.30
N GLY A 78 6.48 -1.29 0.98
CA GLY A 78 5.33 -1.96 0.34
C GLY A 78 5.12 -3.36 0.91
N LYS A 79 6.18 -4.17 0.86
CA LYS A 79 6.16 -5.57 1.31
C LYS A 79 5.94 -5.71 2.83
N LEU A 80 6.43 -4.78 3.65
CA LEU A 80 6.07 -4.74 5.08
C LEU A 80 4.56 -4.50 5.30
N GLY A 81 3.89 -3.78 4.42
CA GLY A 81 2.43 -3.63 4.49
C GLY A 81 1.68 -4.91 4.13
N GLU A 82 2.14 -5.65 3.12
CA GLU A 82 1.60 -6.98 2.80
C GLU A 82 1.78 -7.95 3.99
N VAL A 83 2.97 -7.93 4.60
CA VAL A 83 3.25 -8.68 5.83
C VAL A 83 2.28 -8.31 6.96
N ALA A 84 2.00 -7.01 7.14
CA ALA A 84 1.04 -6.53 8.14
C ALA A 84 -0.35 -7.15 7.92
N PHE A 85 -0.82 -7.14 6.67
CA PHE A 85 -2.10 -7.72 6.29
C PHE A 85 -2.13 -9.24 6.49
N TYR A 86 -1.09 -9.94 6.04
CA TYR A 86 -1.01 -11.39 6.12
C TYR A 86 -1.15 -11.89 7.56
N TYR A 87 -0.33 -11.37 8.47
CA TYR A 87 -0.37 -11.76 9.87
C TYR A 87 -1.64 -11.27 10.58
N TYR A 88 -2.18 -10.12 10.18
CA TYR A 88 -3.49 -9.68 10.66
C TYR A 88 -4.58 -10.71 10.31
N CYS A 89 -4.58 -11.24 9.09
CA CYS A 89 -5.57 -12.18 8.60
C CYS A 89 -5.46 -13.56 9.25
N GLN A 90 -4.25 -14.04 9.53
CA GLN A 90 -4.03 -15.33 10.21
C GLN A 90 -4.70 -15.41 11.60
N GLN A 91 -4.97 -14.25 12.23
CA GLN A 91 -5.64 -14.18 13.53
C GLN A 91 -7.18 -14.02 13.41
N ARG A 92 -7.77 -14.16 12.21
CA ARG A 92 -9.19 -13.89 11.96
C ARG A 92 -9.99 -15.17 11.71
N PRO A 93 -10.97 -15.51 12.57
CA PRO A 93 -11.70 -16.78 12.47
C PRO A 93 -12.47 -17.05 11.17
N ARG A 94 -12.78 -16.02 10.37
CA ARG A 94 -13.46 -16.19 9.07
C ARG A 94 -12.50 -16.19 7.89
N VAL A 95 -11.19 -15.98 8.09
CA VAL A 95 -10.18 -16.20 7.07
C VAL A 95 -9.80 -17.68 7.18
N GLN A 96 -10.42 -18.51 6.33
CA GLN A 96 -10.16 -19.94 6.26
C GLN A 96 -9.02 -20.25 5.30
N GLN A 97 -8.94 -19.49 4.21
CA GLN A 97 -7.88 -19.60 3.22
C GLN A 97 -7.31 -18.21 2.92
N LEU A 98 -5.99 -18.14 2.78
CA LEU A 98 -5.27 -16.91 2.51
C LEU A 98 -4.07 -17.27 1.64
N SER A 99 -3.94 -16.62 0.49
CA SER A 99 -2.74 -16.76 -0.34
C SER A 99 -1.48 -16.37 0.44
N HIS A 100 -0.37 -17.02 0.15
CA HIS A 100 0.91 -16.65 0.75
C HIS A 100 1.37 -15.27 0.27
N ILE A 101 2.21 -14.63 1.08
CA ILE A 101 2.92 -13.41 0.65
C ILE A 101 3.78 -13.80 -0.55
N ASP A 102 3.63 -13.10 -1.67
CA ASP A 102 4.48 -13.35 -2.82
C ASP A 102 5.85 -12.66 -2.66
N PHE A 103 6.91 -13.47 -2.65
CA PHE A 103 8.30 -13.03 -2.69
C PHE A 103 9.00 -13.44 -4.00
N SER A 104 8.23 -13.86 -5.00
CA SER A 104 8.72 -14.16 -6.34
C SER A 104 9.05 -12.88 -7.11
N CYS A 105 10.09 -12.91 -7.94
CA CYS A 105 10.43 -11.82 -8.84
C CYS A 105 10.00 -12.23 -10.26
N SER A 106 8.86 -11.73 -10.71
CA SER A 106 8.35 -12.01 -12.05
C SER A 106 9.00 -11.13 -13.12
N GLY A 107 9.25 -11.69 -14.31
CA GLY A 107 9.79 -10.99 -15.48
C GLY A 107 8.78 -10.05 -16.17
N LYS A 108 9.24 -9.34 -17.21
CA LYS A 108 8.42 -8.41 -18.02
C LYS A 108 7.02 -8.94 -18.34
N GLY A 109 5.98 -8.21 -17.93
CA GLY A 109 4.58 -8.45 -18.34
C GLY A 109 3.71 -9.25 -17.37
N ILE A 110 4.28 -9.82 -16.30
CA ILE A 110 3.51 -10.59 -15.29
C ILE A 110 3.37 -9.76 -14.02
N TRP A 111 2.24 -9.04 -13.92
CA TRP A 111 1.78 -8.37 -12.69
C TRP A 111 0.82 -9.28 -11.93
N ASP A 112 0.87 -9.34 -10.60
CA ASP A 112 -0.09 -10.16 -9.87
C ASP A 112 -1.54 -9.67 -10.04
N CYS A 113 -2.47 -10.61 -9.92
CA CYS A 113 -3.91 -10.36 -10.00
C CYS A 113 -4.44 -9.57 -8.79
N ALA A 114 -3.86 -9.87 -7.62
CA ALA A 114 -4.16 -9.31 -6.33
C ALA A 114 -2.92 -9.45 -5.45
N ASP A 115 -2.79 -8.58 -4.44
CA ASP A 115 -1.75 -8.77 -3.42
C ASP A 115 -2.10 -9.98 -2.54
N PHE A 116 -3.38 -10.24 -2.31
CA PHE A 116 -3.88 -11.46 -1.66
C PHE A 116 -5.21 -11.95 -2.24
N ILE A 117 -5.41 -13.26 -2.19
CA ILE A 117 -6.73 -13.90 -2.35
C ILE A 117 -7.14 -14.46 -1.00
N VAL A 118 -8.36 -14.11 -0.54
CA VAL A 118 -8.92 -14.53 0.75
C VAL A 118 -10.14 -15.40 0.51
N ASN A 119 -10.17 -16.58 1.13
CA ASN A 119 -11.22 -17.58 1.00
C ASN A 119 -11.54 -17.95 -0.47
N ASP A 120 -10.52 -17.98 -1.33
CA ASP A 120 -10.62 -18.26 -2.77
C ASP A 120 -11.54 -17.32 -3.58
N GLU A 121 -12.08 -16.29 -2.95
CA GLU A 121 -13.12 -15.43 -3.53
C GLU A 121 -12.68 -13.97 -3.61
N HIS A 122 -12.04 -13.46 -2.56
CA HIS A 122 -11.83 -12.03 -2.40
C HIS A 122 -10.44 -11.59 -2.84
N HIS A 123 -10.40 -10.74 -3.86
CA HIS A 123 -9.17 -10.14 -4.40
C HIS A 123 -8.84 -8.86 -3.65
N ILE A 124 -7.68 -8.84 -3.00
CA ILE A 124 -7.27 -7.75 -2.10
C ILE A 124 -6.13 -6.96 -2.72
N SER A 125 -6.23 -5.63 -2.67
CA SER A 125 -5.07 -4.75 -2.88
C SER A 125 -4.59 -4.13 -1.57
N ILE A 126 -3.29 -4.18 -1.35
CA ILE A 126 -2.59 -3.54 -0.25
C ILE A 126 -1.93 -2.26 -0.77
N LYS A 127 -2.26 -1.14 -0.16
CA LYS A 127 -1.51 0.11 -0.33
C LYS A 127 -0.83 0.44 0.96
N THR A 128 0.45 0.78 0.87
CA THR A 128 1.28 1.01 2.05
C THR A 128 1.82 2.43 2.09
N THR A 129 1.78 3.05 3.26
CA THR A 129 2.33 4.38 3.50
C THR A 129 3.13 4.45 4.80
N LYS A 130 3.67 5.62 5.11
CA LYS A 130 4.36 5.89 6.38
C LYS A 130 3.37 5.89 7.55
N ASP A 131 3.84 5.76 8.77
CA ASP A 131 3.02 5.74 9.99
C ASP A 131 2.11 6.96 10.17
N PHE A 132 2.58 8.13 9.73
CA PHE A 132 1.79 9.37 9.75
C PHE A 132 0.90 9.55 8.51
N GLY A 133 0.99 8.68 7.51
CA GLY A 133 0.17 8.72 6.31
C GLY A 133 -1.30 8.44 6.64
N ASN A 134 -2.19 9.24 6.08
CA ASN A 134 -3.63 9.16 6.36
C ASN A 134 -4.49 9.13 5.10
N LEU A 135 -3.87 8.87 3.94
CA LEU A 135 -4.51 8.86 2.64
C LEU A 135 -4.18 7.55 1.93
N LEU A 136 -5.21 6.86 1.46
CA LEU A 136 -5.09 5.84 0.43
C LEU A 136 -5.05 6.57 -0.91
N TYR A 137 -3.93 6.52 -1.62
CA TYR A 137 -3.79 7.10 -2.96
C TYR A 137 -3.90 6.03 -4.04
N LEU A 138 -4.55 6.40 -5.14
CA LEU A 138 -4.68 5.60 -6.35
C LEU A 138 -4.40 6.51 -7.55
N GLU A 139 -3.36 6.19 -8.33
CA GLU A 139 -2.95 6.97 -9.51
C GLU A 139 -4.10 7.03 -10.52
N ALA A 140 -4.67 8.21 -10.77
CA ALA A 140 -5.93 8.36 -11.49
C ALA A 140 -5.89 7.73 -12.90
N LYS A 141 -4.72 7.81 -13.55
CA LYS A 141 -4.47 7.23 -14.87
C LYS A 141 -4.52 5.71 -14.93
N ASP A 142 -4.50 5.01 -13.80
CA ASP A 142 -4.56 3.54 -13.77
C ASP A 142 -5.98 3.00 -13.51
N TRP A 143 -6.97 3.87 -13.28
CA TRP A 143 -8.33 3.46 -12.91
C TRP A 143 -9.38 3.93 -13.93
N GLU A 144 -10.47 3.17 -14.01
CA GLU A 144 -11.71 3.55 -14.70
C GLU A 144 -12.93 2.97 -13.96
N ILE A 145 -14.12 3.46 -14.32
CA ILE A 145 -15.39 2.94 -13.83
C ILE A 145 -16.11 2.19 -14.95
N ASP A 146 -16.59 1.00 -14.64
CA ASP A 146 -17.58 0.30 -15.45
C ASP A 146 -18.98 0.67 -14.94
N LEU A 147 -19.71 1.44 -15.75
CA LEU A 147 -21.05 1.92 -15.41
C LEU A 147 -22.10 0.80 -15.44
N LEU A 148 -21.90 -0.25 -16.22
CA LEU A 148 -22.83 -1.38 -16.33
C LEU A 148 -22.70 -2.32 -15.14
N GLN A 149 -21.46 -2.58 -14.70
CA GLN A 149 -21.19 -3.46 -13.57
C GLN A 149 -21.17 -2.73 -12.22
N HIS A 150 -21.16 -1.40 -12.22
CA HIS A 150 -20.96 -0.56 -11.03
C HIS A 150 -19.66 -0.90 -10.29
N LYS A 151 -18.56 -1.03 -11.04
CA LYS A 151 -17.24 -1.43 -10.54
C LYS A 151 -16.16 -0.42 -10.89
N ALA A 152 -15.17 -0.30 -10.01
CA ALA A 152 -13.89 0.32 -10.32
C ALA A 152 -12.94 -0.75 -10.88
N ILE A 153 -12.31 -0.46 -12.02
CA ILE A 153 -11.42 -1.37 -12.74
C ILE A 153 -10.01 -0.80 -12.77
N TYR A 154 -9.03 -1.64 -12.45
CA TYR A 154 -7.61 -1.34 -12.65
C TYR A 154 -7.22 -1.64 -14.09
N LYS A 155 -7.04 -0.58 -14.89
CA LYS A 155 -6.81 -0.67 -16.34
C LYS A 155 -5.65 -1.58 -16.73
N PRO A 156 -4.50 -1.58 -16.03
CA PRO A 156 -3.38 -2.44 -16.42
C PRO A 156 -3.69 -3.94 -16.41
N ASN A 157 -4.71 -4.38 -15.65
CA ASN A 157 -5.11 -5.79 -15.56
C ASN A 157 -6.45 -6.09 -16.27
N GLN A 158 -7.08 -5.11 -16.94
CA GLN A 158 -8.48 -5.22 -17.39
C GLN A 158 -8.75 -6.31 -18.44
N HIS A 159 -7.75 -6.65 -19.25
CA HIS A 159 -7.88 -7.65 -20.32
C HIS A 159 -7.41 -9.05 -19.92
N ASP A 160 -6.93 -9.22 -18.69
CA ASP A 160 -6.36 -10.48 -18.22
C ASP A 160 -7.38 -11.22 -17.32
N GLN A 161 -7.91 -12.32 -17.84
CA GLN A 161 -8.87 -13.15 -17.11
C GLN A 161 -8.25 -13.82 -15.88
N SER A 162 -6.96 -14.16 -15.93
CA SER A 162 -6.24 -14.68 -14.76
C SER A 162 -6.09 -13.64 -13.65
N LYS A 163 -6.33 -12.35 -13.98
CA LYS A 163 -6.21 -11.22 -13.06
C LYS A 163 -7.54 -10.60 -12.64
N ASN A 164 -8.59 -11.41 -12.64
CA ASN A 164 -9.95 -10.99 -12.32
C ASN A 164 -10.37 -9.72 -13.11
N ARG A 165 -9.81 -9.53 -14.32
CA ARG A 165 -10.02 -8.36 -15.17
C ARG A 165 -9.79 -7.03 -14.45
N GLY A 166 -8.81 -6.97 -13.54
CA GLY A 166 -8.47 -5.77 -12.79
C GLY A 166 -9.47 -5.38 -11.70
N ILE A 167 -10.40 -6.27 -11.35
CA ILE A 167 -11.37 -6.04 -10.27
C ILE A 167 -10.77 -6.53 -8.95
N TYR A 168 -10.61 -5.59 -8.02
CA TYR A 168 -10.28 -5.88 -6.62
C TYR A 168 -11.50 -5.67 -5.76
N ASP A 169 -11.79 -6.57 -4.84
CA ASP A 169 -12.94 -6.48 -3.93
C ASP A 169 -12.70 -5.48 -2.80
N TYR A 170 -11.47 -5.46 -2.27
CA TYR A 170 -11.10 -4.62 -1.14
C TYR A 170 -9.71 -4.01 -1.29
N PHE A 171 -9.56 -2.80 -0.78
CA PHE A 171 -8.31 -2.05 -0.72
C PHE A 171 -7.99 -1.73 0.73
N PHE A 172 -6.87 -2.22 1.23
CA PHE A 172 -6.42 -1.96 2.60
C PHE A 172 -5.31 -0.91 2.60
N LEU A 173 -5.41 0.05 3.52
CA LEU A 173 -4.33 1.00 3.78
C LEU A 173 -3.49 0.49 4.96
N CYS A 174 -2.32 -0.03 4.66
CA CYS A 174 -1.31 -0.41 5.66
C CYS A 174 -0.36 0.75 5.93
N ARG A 175 0.16 0.83 7.16
CA ARG A 175 1.11 1.87 7.58
C ARG A 175 2.31 1.24 8.25
N VAL A 176 3.48 1.76 7.93
CA VAL A 176 4.76 1.26 8.44
C VAL A 176 5.50 2.38 9.15
N LYS A 177 5.80 2.18 10.43
CA LYS A 177 6.74 3.00 11.20
C LYS A 177 8.12 2.36 11.15
N SER A 178 9.06 3.01 10.48
CA SER A 178 10.45 2.56 10.39
C SER A 178 11.39 3.73 10.16
N ASN A 179 12.69 3.53 10.39
CA ASN A 179 13.72 4.53 10.15
C ASN A 179 14.31 4.46 8.74
N ILE A 180 13.67 3.74 7.80
CA ILE A 180 14.23 3.47 6.47
C ILE A 180 14.57 4.76 5.71
N ASP A 181 13.75 5.82 5.80
CA ASP A 181 14.04 7.09 5.14
C ASP A 181 15.33 7.74 5.65
N ALA A 182 15.54 7.75 6.98
CA ALA A 182 16.74 8.31 7.59
C ALA A 182 17.99 7.48 7.28
N ILE A 183 17.87 6.14 7.31
CA ILE A 183 18.96 5.22 6.97
C ILE A 183 19.39 5.41 5.51
N ILE A 184 18.43 5.46 4.59
CA ILE A 184 18.71 5.65 3.16
C ILE A 184 19.30 7.02 2.89
N HIS A 185 18.79 8.07 3.54
CA HIS A 185 19.37 9.40 3.45
C HIS A 185 20.83 9.39 3.93
N GLN A 186 21.12 8.83 5.10
CA GLN A 186 22.48 8.73 5.61
C GLN A 186 23.42 8.00 4.65
N ILE A 187 23.02 6.82 4.15
CA ILE A 187 23.81 6.03 3.20
C ILE A 187 24.06 6.82 1.90
N SER A 188 23.09 7.60 1.42
CA SER A 188 23.25 8.40 0.21
C SER A 188 24.28 9.53 0.32
N GLN A 189 24.66 9.92 1.55
CA GLN A 189 25.65 10.97 1.83
C GLN A 189 27.06 10.40 2.07
N GLU A 190 27.20 9.09 2.18
CA GLU A 190 28.49 8.44 2.39
C GLU A 190 29.24 8.23 1.07
N PRO A 191 30.57 8.02 1.12
CA PRO A 191 31.32 7.56 -0.04
C PRO A 191 30.69 6.28 -0.63
N GLN A 192 30.68 6.19 -1.96
CA GLN A 192 30.14 5.01 -2.63
C GLN A 192 30.86 3.74 -2.14
N PRO A 193 30.11 2.68 -1.82
CA PRO A 193 30.69 1.41 -1.40
C PRO A 193 31.56 0.83 -2.52
N ALA A 194 32.61 0.11 -2.15
CA ALA A 194 33.53 -0.50 -3.11
C ALA A 194 32.82 -1.52 -4.02
N THR A 195 31.80 -2.22 -3.49
CA THR A 195 30.97 -3.17 -4.24
C THR A 195 29.49 -3.09 -3.83
N LEU A 196 28.60 -3.65 -4.67
CA LEU A 196 27.19 -3.83 -4.31
C LEU A 196 27.00 -4.80 -3.14
N ASP A 197 27.90 -5.77 -2.97
CA ASP A 197 27.83 -6.72 -1.85
C ASP A 197 28.13 -6.01 -0.52
N ASP A 198 29.08 -5.07 -0.50
CA ASP A 198 29.34 -4.22 0.68
C ASP A 198 28.11 -3.40 1.06
N LEU A 199 27.42 -2.83 0.05
CA LEU A 199 26.16 -2.10 0.26
C LEU A 199 25.08 -3.02 0.84
N LYS A 200 24.93 -4.23 0.30
CA LYS A 200 23.95 -5.23 0.78
C LYS A 200 24.21 -5.56 2.24
N LEU A 201 25.45 -5.95 2.57
CA LEU A 201 25.85 -6.32 3.92
C LEU A 201 25.58 -5.19 4.92
N LYS A 202 25.94 -3.95 4.56
CA LYS A 202 25.68 -2.77 5.39
C LYS A 202 24.19 -2.54 5.60
N LEU A 203 23.40 -2.49 4.52
CA LEU A 203 21.94 -2.27 4.60
C LEU A 203 21.28 -3.35 5.44
N PHE A 204 21.58 -4.62 5.18
CA PHE A 204 20.95 -5.75 5.85
C PHE A 204 21.30 -5.76 7.34
N ARG A 205 22.56 -5.49 7.69
CA ARG A 205 22.97 -5.40 9.10
C ARG A 205 22.19 -4.33 9.85
N ILE A 206 22.05 -3.13 9.28
CA ILE A 206 21.33 -2.02 9.93
C ILE A 206 19.83 -2.34 10.01
N LEU A 207 19.24 -2.86 8.93
CA LEU A 207 17.80 -3.05 8.82
C LEU A 207 17.28 -4.27 9.59
N LYS A 208 18.04 -5.37 9.70
CA LYS A 208 17.68 -6.52 10.54
C LYS A 208 17.57 -6.16 12.02
N LEU A 209 18.30 -5.14 12.47
CA LEU A 209 18.23 -4.63 13.84
C LEU A 209 17.04 -3.70 14.06
N GLN A 210 16.36 -3.27 13.00
CA GLN A 210 15.16 -2.46 13.12
C GLN A 210 13.98 -3.31 13.53
N LYS A 211 13.12 -2.74 14.38
CA LYS A 211 11.84 -3.32 14.77
C LYS A 211 10.71 -2.46 14.18
N PRO A 212 10.40 -2.60 12.88
CA PRO A 212 9.35 -1.81 12.27
C PRO A 212 8.02 -2.09 12.95
N LYS A 213 7.21 -1.05 13.14
CA LYS A 213 5.86 -1.18 13.68
C LYS A 213 4.86 -1.11 12.55
N LEU A 214 3.85 -1.97 12.60
CA LEU A 214 2.87 -2.16 11.53
C LEU A 214 1.47 -1.76 12.02
N ASP A 215 0.64 -1.31 11.09
CA ASP A 215 -0.74 -0.90 11.31
C ASP A 215 -1.56 -1.11 10.02
N ILE A 216 -2.86 -1.33 10.17
CA ILE A 216 -3.84 -1.31 9.08
C ILE A 216 -4.89 -0.26 9.44
N ALA A 217 -4.85 0.88 8.75
CA ALA A 217 -5.73 2.01 9.03
C ALA A 217 -7.21 1.65 8.79
N GLY A 218 -7.49 0.82 7.80
CA GLY A 218 -8.82 0.37 7.43
C GLY A 218 -8.85 -0.12 6.00
N TYR A 219 -10.05 -0.31 5.48
CA TYR A 219 -10.26 -0.71 4.09
C TYR A 219 -11.41 0.04 3.43
N ILE A 220 -11.42 0.01 2.11
CA ILE A 220 -12.59 0.34 1.28
C ILE A 220 -12.91 -0.85 0.38
N SER A 221 -14.17 -1.03 0.03
CA SER A 221 -14.59 -2.01 -0.98
C SER A 221 -14.51 -1.42 -2.39
N ASN A 222 -14.60 -2.26 -3.41
CA ASN A 222 -14.73 -1.80 -4.79
C ASN A 222 -15.91 -0.82 -4.97
N SER A 223 -17.04 -1.09 -4.32
CA SER A 223 -18.23 -0.22 -4.38
C SER A 223 -18.02 1.15 -3.73
N ASP A 224 -17.14 1.22 -2.72
CA ASP A 224 -16.73 2.47 -2.10
C ASP A 224 -15.79 3.24 -3.03
N LEU A 225 -14.86 2.54 -3.70
CA LEU A 225 -13.98 3.14 -4.70
C LEU A 225 -14.76 3.66 -5.91
N TYR A 226 -15.72 2.90 -6.44
CA TYR A 226 -16.60 3.35 -7.53
C TYR A 226 -17.27 4.70 -7.19
N GLN A 227 -17.82 4.85 -5.98
CA GLN A 227 -18.40 6.12 -5.53
C GLN A 227 -17.37 7.26 -5.45
N VAL A 228 -16.12 6.97 -5.09
CA VAL A 228 -15.03 7.95 -5.04
C VAL A 228 -14.63 8.39 -6.46
N LEU A 229 -14.48 7.44 -7.38
CA LEU A 229 -14.06 7.72 -8.77
C LEU A 229 -15.08 8.58 -9.54
N GLN A 230 -16.36 8.50 -9.18
CA GLN A 230 -17.44 9.30 -9.77
C GLN A 230 -17.40 10.79 -9.39
N GLN A 231 -16.57 11.19 -8.42
CA GLN A 231 -16.62 12.51 -7.82
C GLN A 231 -15.26 13.21 -7.92
N GLU A 232 -15.19 14.25 -8.76
CA GLU A 232 -13.96 15.05 -8.99
C GLU A 232 -13.38 15.65 -7.70
N THR A 233 -14.20 15.89 -6.66
CA THR A 233 -13.73 16.42 -5.36
C THR A 233 -12.72 15.48 -4.66
N PHE A 234 -12.71 14.20 -5.03
CA PHE A 234 -11.76 13.21 -4.53
C PHE A 234 -10.55 12.98 -5.45
N LEU A 235 -10.43 13.76 -6.52
CA LEU A 235 -9.26 13.77 -7.39
C LEU A 235 -8.32 14.92 -6.98
N LEU A 236 -7.10 14.57 -6.57
CA LEU A 236 -6.03 15.54 -6.39
C LEU A 236 -5.22 15.65 -7.67
N GLN A 237 -5.05 16.89 -8.11
CA GLN A 237 -4.24 17.22 -9.27
C GLN A 237 -2.75 17.08 -8.96
N ALA A 238 -1.96 16.67 -9.96
CA ALA A 238 -0.50 16.74 -9.86
C ALA A 238 -0.05 18.19 -9.55
N GLY A 239 1.05 18.36 -8.82
CA GLY A 239 1.50 19.68 -8.38
C GLY A 239 0.82 20.20 -7.10
N THR A 240 -0.22 19.53 -6.59
CA THR A 240 -0.87 19.96 -5.33
C THR A 240 -0.07 19.56 -4.08
N PHE A 241 -0.07 20.42 -3.07
CA PHE A 241 0.55 20.14 -1.78
C PHE A 241 -0.46 19.56 -0.79
N VAL A 242 -0.09 18.48 -0.10
CA VAL A 242 -0.93 17.87 0.94
C VAL A 242 -0.21 17.85 2.28
N GLY A 243 -0.91 18.32 3.32
CA GLY A 243 -0.43 18.32 4.70
C GLY A 243 0.76 19.25 4.91
N LYS A 244 1.88 18.68 5.40
CA LYS A 244 3.15 19.38 5.61
C LYS A 244 4.24 18.92 4.63
N SER A 245 3.85 18.28 3.53
CA SER A 245 4.82 17.78 2.55
C SER A 245 5.63 18.93 1.96
N ALA A 246 6.95 18.75 1.91
CA ALA A 246 7.85 19.70 1.23
C ALA A 246 7.81 19.58 -0.30
N LYS A 247 7.26 18.47 -0.82
CA LYS A 247 7.08 18.24 -2.26
C LYS A 247 5.60 18.13 -2.60
N PRO A 248 5.17 18.68 -3.77
CA PRO A 248 3.83 18.44 -4.27
C PRO A 248 3.66 17.00 -4.74
N GLN A 249 2.41 16.60 -5.01
CA GLN A 249 2.14 15.31 -5.64
C GLN A 249 2.74 15.26 -7.05
N ASP A 250 3.39 14.15 -7.36
CA ASP A 250 4.03 13.92 -8.66
C ASP A 250 3.00 13.51 -9.74
N ALA A 251 1.90 12.87 -9.34
CA ALA A 251 0.84 12.41 -10.25
C ALA A 251 -0.53 12.79 -9.71
N GLU A 252 -1.54 12.74 -10.59
CA GLU A 252 -2.93 12.85 -10.19
C GLU A 252 -3.37 11.60 -9.43
N ASN A 253 -4.05 11.79 -8.30
CA ASN A 253 -4.45 10.69 -7.44
C ASN A 253 -5.88 10.85 -6.95
N TYR A 254 -6.67 9.78 -7.05
CA TYR A 254 -7.83 9.64 -6.18
C TYR A 254 -7.38 9.37 -4.76
N TYR A 255 -8.16 9.85 -3.78
CA TYR A 255 -7.84 9.64 -2.38
C TYR A 255 -9.04 9.25 -1.52
N VAL A 256 -8.74 8.52 -0.43
CA VAL A 256 -9.66 8.32 0.70
C VAL A 256 -8.93 8.59 2.01
N GLN A 257 -9.52 9.41 2.88
CA GLN A 257 -8.99 9.67 4.21
C GLN A 257 -9.18 8.44 5.11
N SER A 258 -8.15 8.08 5.89
CA SER A 258 -8.16 6.89 6.75
C SER A 258 -9.28 6.88 7.80
N GLY A 259 -9.72 8.04 8.29
CA GLY A 259 -10.86 8.15 9.20
C GLY A 259 -12.22 7.88 8.55
N CYS A 260 -12.30 7.91 7.22
CA CYS A 260 -13.50 7.56 6.45
C CYS A 260 -13.53 6.08 6.04
N MET A 261 -12.44 5.33 6.25
CA MET A 261 -12.34 3.93 5.87
C MET A 261 -13.17 3.04 6.79
N ARG A 262 -13.56 1.88 6.26
CA ARG A 262 -14.26 0.86 7.04
C ARG A 262 -13.32 0.30 8.12
N PRO A 263 -13.80 0.13 9.37
CA PRO A 263 -13.00 -0.46 10.42
C PRO A 263 -12.77 -1.94 10.14
N LEU A 264 -11.66 -2.45 10.64
CA LEU A 264 -11.27 -3.85 10.45
C LEU A 264 -12.24 -4.86 11.09
N MET A 265 -12.96 -4.45 12.15
CA MET A 265 -14.08 -5.21 12.73
C MET A 265 -15.38 -4.72 12.11
N PRO A 266 -15.76 -5.24 10.94
CA PRO A 266 -16.41 -6.54 10.85
C PRO A 266 -15.80 -7.50 9.81
N TRP A 267 -14.65 -7.13 9.22
CA TRP A 267 -13.99 -7.93 8.20
C TRP A 267 -13.36 -9.17 8.86
N GLY A 268 -14.06 -10.28 8.73
CA GLY A 268 -13.62 -11.58 9.23
C GLY A 268 -14.02 -11.95 10.67
N SER A 269 -14.89 -11.19 11.35
CA SER A 269 -15.34 -11.49 12.73
C SER A 269 -16.77 -12.04 12.80
N ARG A 270 -17.03 -13.10 13.61
CA ARG A 270 -18.39 -13.61 13.88
C ARG A 270 -19.28 -12.49 14.46
N PRO A 271 -20.60 -12.48 14.21
CA PRO A 271 -21.48 -11.61 14.96
C PRO A 271 -21.35 -11.99 16.43
N ILE A 272 -21.26 -11.00 17.32
CA ILE A 272 -21.45 -11.24 18.75
C ILE A 272 -22.85 -11.84 18.86
N GLN A 273 -22.96 -13.14 19.16
CA GLN A 273 -24.20 -13.70 19.65
C GLN A 273 -24.49 -12.97 20.94
N ARG A 274 -25.41 -12.00 20.88
CA ARG A 274 -26.06 -11.51 22.09
C ARG A 274 -26.86 -12.71 22.60
N SER A 275 -26.38 -13.33 23.68
CA SER A 275 -27.18 -14.24 24.47
C SER A 275 -28.46 -13.49 24.84
N ALA A 276 -29.60 -14.09 24.49
CA ALA A 276 -30.91 -13.68 24.98
C ALA A 276 -30.97 -13.83 26.50
#